data_AF-A0A7C7UMW7-F1
#
_entry.id   AF-A0A7C7UMW7-F1
#
_cell.length_a   1.000
_cell.length_b   1.000
_cell.length_c   1.000
_cell.angle_alpha   90.00
_cell.angle_beta   90.00
_cell.angle_gamma   90.00
#
_symmetry.space_group_name_H-M   'P 1'
#
loop_
_entity.id
_entity.type
_entity.pdbx_description
1 polymer ?
#
loop_
_entity_poly.entity_id
_entity_poly.type
_entity_poly.pdbx_seq_one_letter_code
_entity_poly.pdbx_strand_id
1 'polypeptide(L)'
;TYQIDGVQYVSILTGSGGGDLFGGAPLPPVPNPATLTYNNYGRLLVFKLGGEAELEIPKARDMTIPVQVMADLSDPQIAYGEGLFHEYCAVCHGLAARSGGTISDLRQMNEGTHQMFDQIILEGAYASKGMASFHDVLAPEDTVLIHEYIRARAHEDREVALGNQEQPRFTWMDSLD
;
A
#
# COMPACT_ATOMS: atom_id res chain seq x y z
N THR A 1 -25.80 -4.90 20.67
CA THR A 1 -27.10 -4.51 20.07
C THR A 1 -27.69 -3.38 20.87
N TYR A 2 -28.67 -2.67 20.33
CA TYR A 2 -29.42 -1.64 21.06
C TYR A 2 -30.90 -1.69 20.65
N GLN A 3 -31.75 -0.90 21.30
CA GLN A 3 -33.18 -0.90 21.07
C GLN A 3 -33.72 0.52 20.96
N ILE A 4 -34.62 0.75 20.01
CA ILE A 4 -35.39 1.99 19.84
C ILE A 4 -36.86 1.58 19.67
N ASP A 5 -37.75 2.11 20.49
CA ASP A 5 -39.21 1.88 20.42
C ASP A 5 -39.63 0.40 20.32
N GLY A 6 -38.96 -0.48 21.06
CA GLY A 6 -39.26 -1.92 21.02
C GLY A 6 -38.58 -2.70 19.90
N VAL A 7 -37.90 -2.03 18.96
CA VAL A 7 -37.21 -2.66 17.83
C VAL A 7 -35.72 -2.84 18.16
N GLN A 8 -35.20 -4.06 18.00
CA GLN A 8 -33.79 -4.36 18.20
C GLN A 8 -32.96 -4.03 16.94
N TYR A 9 -31.78 -3.46 17.17
CA TYR A 9 -30.80 -3.14 16.14
C TYR A 9 -29.41 -3.73 16.47
N VAL A 10 -28.68 -4.10 15.42
CA VAL A 10 -27.27 -4.49 15.47
C VAL A 10 -26.49 -3.46 14.66
N SER A 11 -25.50 -2.81 15.26
CA SER A 11 -24.59 -1.90 14.55
C SER A 11 -23.20 -2.50 14.43
N ILE A 12 -22.60 -2.37 13.25
CA ILE A 12 -21.24 -2.81 12.95
C ILE A 12 -20.50 -1.64 12.29
N LEU A 13 -19.35 -1.27 12.83
CA LEU A 13 -18.39 -0.42 12.14
C LEU A 13 -17.56 -1.31 11.21
N THR A 14 -17.68 -1.09 9.91
CA THR A 14 -16.94 -1.84 8.90
C THR A 14 -15.86 -0.94 8.30
N GLY A 15 -14.62 -1.38 8.36
CA GLY A 15 -13.47 -0.74 7.76
C GLY A 15 -12.22 -1.47 8.22
N SER A 16 -11.43 -1.97 7.27
CA SER A 16 -10.16 -2.63 7.59
C SER A 16 -9.18 -1.59 8.15
N GLY A 17 -8.24 -2.02 8.99
CA GLY A 17 -7.30 -1.10 9.61
C GLY A 17 -6.57 -1.75 10.76
N GLY A 18 -5.93 -0.92 11.60
CA GLY A 18 -5.17 -1.42 12.74
C GLY A 18 -4.00 -2.31 12.32
N GLY A 19 -3.81 -3.41 13.03
CA GLY A 19 -2.67 -4.32 12.83
C GLY A 19 -2.58 -4.96 11.45
N ASP A 20 -3.72 -5.15 10.80
CA ASP A 20 -3.80 -5.80 9.48
C ASP A 20 -3.14 -4.95 8.37
N LEU A 21 -2.85 -3.68 8.63
CA LEU A 21 -2.11 -2.80 7.72
C LEU A 21 -0.64 -3.21 7.58
N PHE A 22 -0.04 -3.75 8.64
CA PHE A 22 1.41 -3.96 8.73
C PHE A 22 1.90 -5.09 7.81
N GLY A 23 1.05 -6.06 7.49
CA GLY A 23 1.42 -7.22 6.67
C GLY A 23 1.48 -6.94 5.17
N GLY A 24 0.87 -5.84 4.70
CA GLY A 24 0.74 -5.57 3.28
C GLY A 24 -0.21 -6.52 2.53
N ALA A 25 -0.10 -6.60 1.21
CA ALA A 25 -0.86 -7.55 0.42
C ALA A 25 -0.34 -8.98 0.66
N PRO A 26 -1.22 -9.97 0.85
CA PRO A 26 -0.80 -11.35 1.02
C PRO A 26 -0.09 -11.89 -0.24
N LEU A 27 0.78 -12.87 -0.03
CA LEU A 27 1.38 -13.64 -1.12
C LEU A 27 0.50 -14.85 -1.45
N PRO A 28 0.42 -15.27 -2.73
CA PRO A 28 -0.22 -16.54 -3.07
C PRO A 28 0.34 -17.70 -2.24
N PRO A 29 -0.49 -18.69 -1.85
CA PRO A 29 -1.91 -18.85 -2.20
C PRO A 29 -2.88 -18.13 -1.25
N VAL A 30 -2.41 -17.25 -0.35
CA VAL A 30 -3.27 -16.60 0.64
C VAL A 30 -4.25 -15.65 -0.07
N PRO A 31 -5.58 -15.76 0.17
CA PRO A 31 -6.57 -14.91 -0.49
C PRO A 31 -6.39 -13.43 -0.15
N ASN A 32 -6.60 -12.58 -1.15
CA ASN A 32 -6.60 -11.13 -0.95
C ASN A 32 -7.80 -10.69 -0.08
N PRO A 33 -7.60 -9.77 0.88
CA PRO A 33 -8.71 -9.12 1.56
C PRO A 33 -9.53 -8.25 0.60
N ALA A 34 -10.79 -7.98 0.98
CA ALA A 34 -11.69 -7.14 0.19
C ALA A 34 -11.15 -5.73 -0.09
N THR A 35 -10.25 -5.21 0.76
CA THR A 35 -9.60 -3.90 0.57
C THR A 35 -8.79 -3.81 -0.71
N LEU A 36 -8.16 -4.91 -1.14
CA LEU A 36 -7.40 -4.97 -2.39
C LEU A 36 -8.31 -5.07 -3.62
N THR A 37 -9.56 -5.47 -3.44
CA THR A 37 -10.54 -5.58 -4.53
C THR A 37 -11.45 -4.36 -4.62
N TYR A 38 -11.87 -3.78 -3.50
CA TYR A 38 -13.03 -2.87 -3.42
C TYR A 38 -12.77 -1.55 -2.68
N ASN A 39 -11.50 -1.23 -2.38
CA ASN A 39 -11.08 -0.16 -1.46
C ASN A 39 -11.63 -0.35 -0.04
N ASN A 40 -11.34 0.61 0.84
CA ASN A 40 -11.68 0.55 2.26
C ASN A 40 -12.47 1.79 2.71
N TYR A 41 -13.74 1.88 2.29
CA TYR A 41 -14.63 2.96 2.73
C TYR A 41 -15.28 2.59 4.06
N GLY A 42 -14.88 3.26 5.13
CA GLY A 42 -15.47 3.06 6.46
C GLY A 42 -16.99 3.30 6.46
N ARG A 43 -17.78 2.37 7.00
CA ARG A 43 -19.25 2.48 7.10
C ARG A 43 -19.73 2.06 8.49
N LEU A 44 -20.79 2.71 8.96
CA LEU A 44 -21.62 2.21 10.05
C LEU A 44 -22.81 1.47 9.43
N LEU A 45 -22.81 0.15 9.51
CA LEU A 45 -23.92 -0.67 9.05
C LEU A 45 -24.85 -0.97 10.23
N VAL A 46 -26.14 -0.73 10.04
CA VAL A 46 -27.15 -0.96 11.08
C VAL A 46 -28.22 -1.90 10.52
N PHE A 47 -28.43 -3.01 11.22
CA PHE A 47 -29.33 -4.08 10.83
C PHE A 47 -30.50 -4.18 11.80
N LYS A 48 -31.69 -4.52 11.29
CA LYS A 48 -32.88 -4.92 12.06
C LYS A 48 -33.62 -6.03 11.30
N LEU A 49 -34.52 -6.75 11.99
CA LEU A 49 -35.41 -7.69 11.31
C LEU A 49 -36.33 -6.95 10.32
N GLY A 50 -36.45 -7.47 9.10
CA GLY A 50 -37.23 -6.86 8.03
C GLY A 50 -36.66 -5.53 7.50
N GLY A 51 -35.35 -5.28 7.66
CA GLY A 51 -34.70 -4.14 7.01
C GLY A 51 -34.58 -4.35 5.49
N GLU A 52 -34.92 -3.33 4.72
CA GLU A 52 -34.92 -3.36 3.25
C GLU A 52 -33.93 -2.35 2.63
N ALA A 53 -33.04 -1.78 3.44
CA ALA A 53 -32.04 -0.84 2.94
C ALA A 53 -31.06 -1.54 1.99
N GLU A 54 -30.89 -0.98 0.80
CA GLU A 54 -29.94 -1.50 -0.18
C GLU A 54 -28.51 -1.01 0.11
N LEU A 55 -27.54 -1.91 -0.02
CA LEU A 55 -26.12 -1.59 0.08
C LEU A 55 -25.53 -1.56 -1.33
N GLU A 56 -25.05 -0.39 -1.74
CA GLU A 56 -24.37 -0.24 -3.05
C GLU A 56 -23.15 -1.16 -3.15
N ILE A 57 -23.05 -1.87 -4.28
CA ILE A 57 -21.89 -2.72 -4.59
C ILE A 57 -20.67 -1.82 -4.80
N PRO A 58 -19.56 -2.03 -4.06
CA PRO A 58 -18.34 -1.26 -4.25
C PRO A 58 -17.74 -1.45 -5.65
N LYS A 59 -17.14 -0.38 -6.18
CA LYS A 59 -16.38 -0.46 -7.43
C LYS A 59 -15.09 -1.24 -7.22
N ALA A 60 -14.75 -2.08 -8.20
CA ALA A 60 -13.45 -2.73 -8.24
C ALA A 60 -12.33 -1.67 -8.32
N ARG A 61 -11.25 -1.90 -7.60
CA ARG A 61 -10.06 -1.05 -7.60
C ARG A 61 -9.23 -1.33 -8.86
N ASP A 62 -8.72 -0.27 -9.47
CA ASP A 62 -7.66 -0.40 -10.46
C ASP A 62 -6.34 -0.70 -9.75
N MET A 63 -5.78 -1.88 -10.05
CA MET A 63 -4.51 -2.33 -9.49
C MET A 63 -3.35 -2.27 -10.51
N THR A 64 -3.57 -1.64 -11.65
CA THR A 64 -2.58 -1.52 -12.74
C THR A 64 -1.34 -0.79 -12.23
N ILE A 65 -0.18 -1.41 -12.41
CA ILE A 65 1.12 -0.81 -12.10
C ILE A 65 1.62 -0.05 -13.35
N PRO A 66 1.83 1.29 -13.27
CA PRO A 66 2.37 2.06 -14.37
C PRO A 66 3.78 1.62 -14.77
N VAL A 67 4.17 1.88 -16.02
CA VAL A 67 5.56 1.72 -16.48
C VAL A 67 6.47 2.61 -15.64
N GLN A 68 7.61 2.06 -15.22
CA GLN A 68 8.61 2.76 -14.44
C GLN A 68 9.77 3.21 -15.33
N VAL A 69 10.35 4.36 -15.01
CA VAL A 69 11.64 4.80 -15.56
C VAL A 69 12.71 4.34 -14.58
N MET A 70 13.53 3.37 -14.98
CA MET A 70 14.56 2.79 -14.12
C MET A 70 15.85 3.61 -14.18
N ALA A 71 16.44 3.91 -13.02
CA ALA A 71 17.80 4.44 -12.96
C ALA A 71 18.85 3.33 -13.17
N ASP A 72 20.04 3.72 -13.62
CA ASP A 72 21.21 2.84 -13.70
C ASP A 72 21.88 2.76 -12.31
N LEU A 73 21.30 1.94 -11.44
CA LEU A 73 21.83 1.65 -10.11
C LEU A 73 22.28 0.21 -10.02
N SER A 74 23.34 -0.02 -9.25
CA SER A 74 23.82 -1.36 -8.92
C SER A 74 22.89 -2.05 -7.91
N ASP A 75 22.87 -3.38 -7.94
CA ASP A 75 22.11 -4.19 -6.97
C ASP A 75 22.36 -3.79 -5.50
N PRO A 76 23.62 -3.56 -5.04
CA PRO A 76 23.86 -3.09 -3.68
C PRO A 76 23.23 -1.74 -3.33
N GLN A 77 23.09 -0.83 -4.30
CA GLN A 77 22.42 0.46 -4.07
C GLN A 77 20.91 0.26 -3.91
N ILE A 78 20.30 -0.60 -4.72
CA ILE A 78 18.89 -0.95 -4.59
C ILE A 78 18.66 -1.70 -3.27
N ALA A 79 19.56 -2.59 -2.86
CA ALA A 79 19.51 -3.29 -1.58
C ALA A 79 19.58 -2.35 -0.37
N TYR A 80 20.37 -1.28 -0.45
CA TYR A 80 20.42 -0.27 0.60
C TYR A 80 19.09 0.51 0.68
N GLY A 81 18.55 0.93 -0.46
CA GLY A 81 17.21 1.55 -0.54
C GLY A 81 16.09 0.63 -0.05
N GLU A 82 16.19 -0.67 -0.31
CA GLU A 82 15.31 -1.70 0.23
C GLU A 82 15.37 -1.73 1.76
N GLY A 83 16.55 -1.73 2.36
CA GLY A 83 16.72 -1.70 3.82
C GLY A 83 16.04 -0.49 4.45
N LEU A 84 16.28 0.70 3.88
CA LEU A 84 15.65 1.94 4.34
C LEU A 84 14.12 1.93 4.18
N PHE A 85 13.61 1.42 3.05
CA PHE A 85 12.18 1.27 2.84
C PHE A 85 11.55 0.37 3.92
N HIS A 86 12.19 -0.75 4.25
CA HIS A 86 11.67 -1.68 5.25
C HIS A 86 11.71 -1.10 6.66
N GLU A 87 12.73 -0.30 6.98
CA GLU A 87 12.84 0.38 8.27
C GLU A 87 11.76 1.47 8.43
N TYR A 88 11.56 2.33 7.42
CA TYR A 88 10.77 3.55 7.59
C TYR A 88 9.40 3.53 6.92
N CYS A 89 9.20 2.74 5.87
CA CYS A 89 8.03 2.84 5.00
C CYS A 89 7.12 1.60 5.04
N ALA A 90 7.70 0.40 5.14
CA ALA A 90 6.99 -0.86 4.98
C ALA A 90 5.88 -1.08 6.01
N VAL A 91 6.02 -0.52 7.21
CA VAL A 91 5.00 -0.59 8.26
C VAL A 91 3.65 0.00 7.79
N CYS A 92 3.66 1.01 6.94
CA CYS A 92 2.42 1.59 6.40
C CYS A 92 2.14 1.16 4.95
N HIS A 93 3.19 1.03 4.14
CA HIS A 93 3.07 0.76 2.71
C HIS A 93 3.20 -0.73 2.33
N GLY A 94 3.37 -1.60 3.33
CA GLY A 94 3.49 -3.04 3.19
C GLY A 94 4.91 -3.50 2.82
N LEU A 95 5.24 -4.73 3.22
CA LEU A 95 6.48 -5.39 2.83
C LEU A 95 6.62 -5.47 1.31
N ALA A 96 7.85 -5.38 0.80
CA ALA A 96 8.14 -5.38 -0.63
C ALA A 96 7.36 -4.32 -1.44
N ALA A 97 6.97 -3.21 -0.79
CA ALA A 97 6.10 -2.15 -1.29
C ALA A 97 4.68 -2.61 -1.71
N ARG A 98 4.21 -3.75 -1.18
CA ARG A 98 2.88 -4.30 -1.48
C ARG A 98 1.88 -3.87 -0.42
N SER A 99 1.17 -2.76 -0.65
CA SER A 99 0.17 -2.26 0.31
C SER A 99 -0.98 -3.24 0.53
N GLY A 100 -1.53 -3.30 1.74
CA GLY A 100 -2.76 -4.04 2.08
C GLY A 100 -4.07 -3.39 1.61
N GLY A 101 -3.99 -2.27 0.88
CA GLY A 101 -5.14 -1.63 0.22
C GLY A 101 -5.89 -0.58 1.04
N THR A 102 -5.41 -0.26 2.26
CA THR A 102 -5.95 0.86 3.06
C THR A 102 -5.07 2.11 2.93
N ILE A 103 -3.75 1.95 2.87
CA ILE A 103 -2.79 3.00 2.54
C ILE A 103 -2.43 2.89 1.05
N SER A 104 -2.04 3.99 0.41
CA SER A 104 -1.64 3.98 -1.01
C SER A 104 -0.55 2.93 -1.30
N ASP A 105 -0.72 2.22 -2.41
CA ASP A 105 0.30 1.32 -2.95
C ASP A 105 1.33 2.14 -3.72
N LEU A 106 2.58 2.17 -3.24
CA LEU A 106 3.61 3.01 -3.84
C LEU A 106 4.05 2.51 -5.22
N ARG A 107 3.76 1.26 -5.57
CA ARG A 107 4.01 0.74 -6.93
C ARG A 107 3.09 1.39 -7.97
N GLN A 108 1.99 2.01 -7.53
CA GLN A 108 1.00 2.69 -8.39
C GLN A 108 1.18 4.21 -8.42
N MET A 109 2.34 4.73 -8.01
CA MET A 109 2.60 6.17 -8.10
C MET A 109 2.42 6.68 -9.54
N ASN A 110 1.74 7.82 -9.68
CA ASN A 110 1.68 8.55 -10.93
C ASN A 110 2.89 9.48 -11.07
N GLU A 111 3.11 10.01 -12.27
CA GLU A 111 4.25 10.88 -12.56
C GLU A 111 4.35 12.08 -11.62
N GLY A 112 3.22 12.72 -11.28
CA GLY A 112 3.20 13.83 -10.32
C GLY A 112 3.67 13.42 -8.93
N THR A 113 3.26 12.25 -8.43
CA THR A 113 3.74 11.72 -7.15
C THR A 113 5.23 11.37 -7.22
N HIS A 114 5.73 10.83 -8.33
CA HIS A 114 7.17 10.62 -8.52
C HIS A 114 7.96 11.94 -8.50
N GLN A 115 7.46 12.99 -9.16
CA GLN A 115 8.11 14.30 -9.18
C GLN A 115 8.10 14.98 -7.81
N MET A 116 7.09 14.70 -6.99
CA MET A 116 6.91 15.27 -5.66
C MET A 116 7.53 14.43 -4.53
N PHE A 117 8.32 13.39 -4.85
CA PHE A 117 8.71 12.38 -3.86
C PHE A 117 9.42 12.98 -2.64
N ASP A 118 10.46 13.79 -2.86
CA ASP A 118 11.19 14.44 -1.77
C ASP A 118 10.33 15.46 -1.00
N GLN A 119 9.47 16.20 -1.68
CA GLN A 119 8.55 17.12 -1.00
C GLN A 119 7.57 16.37 -0.09
N ILE A 120 7.16 15.15 -0.49
CA ILE A 120 6.30 14.30 0.32
C ILE A 120 7.07 13.74 1.52
N ILE A 121 8.25 13.16 1.29
CA ILE A 121 9.02 12.43 2.31
C ILE A 121 9.78 13.35 3.26
N LEU A 122 10.42 14.40 2.76
CA LEU A 122 11.26 15.29 3.55
C LEU A 122 10.50 16.55 3.97
N GLU A 123 9.79 17.20 3.05
CA GLU A 123 9.13 18.47 3.34
C GLU A 123 7.72 18.33 3.93
N GLY A 124 7.19 17.10 4.01
CA GLY A 124 5.90 16.82 4.63
C GLY A 124 4.69 17.33 3.84
N ALA A 125 4.78 17.39 2.50
CA ALA A 125 3.70 17.87 1.65
C ALA A 125 2.36 17.13 1.88
N TYR A 126 2.41 15.87 2.35
CA TYR A 126 1.24 15.05 2.69
C TYR A 126 1.03 14.83 4.19
N ALA A 127 1.66 15.62 5.06
CA ALA A 127 1.51 15.52 6.52
C ALA A 127 0.04 15.62 6.98
N SER A 128 -0.74 16.53 6.39
CA SER A 128 -2.16 16.67 6.72
C SER A 128 -3.03 15.48 6.28
N LYS A 129 -2.49 14.57 5.45
CA LYS A 129 -3.12 13.31 5.03
C LYS A 129 -2.62 12.11 5.84
N GLY A 130 -1.75 12.34 6.84
CA GLY A 130 -1.17 11.31 7.68
C GLY A 130 0.16 10.73 7.20
N MET A 131 0.76 11.26 6.13
CA MET A 131 2.10 10.86 5.70
C MET A 131 3.16 11.70 6.40
N ALA A 132 3.91 11.11 7.33
CA ALA A 132 4.92 11.82 8.10
C ALA A 132 6.06 12.36 7.21
N SER A 133 6.68 13.45 7.68
CA SER A 133 8.00 13.87 7.21
C SER A 133 9.06 13.05 7.94
N PHE A 134 10.13 12.70 7.22
CA PHE A 134 11.26 11.91 7.69
C PHE A 134 12.58 12.69 7.62
N HIS A 135 12.53 14.02 7.49
CA HIS A 135 13.74 14.86 7.34
C HIS A 135 14.73 14.78 8.52
N ASP A 136 14.29 14.29 9.66
CA ASP A 136 15.08 14.12 10.87
C ASP A 136 15.83 12.78 10.91
N VAL A 137 15.47 11.82 10.03
CA VAL A 137 16.04 10.47 9.99
C VAL A 137 16.51 10.01 8.60
N LEU A 138 16.12 10.71 7.53
CA LEU A 138 16.53 10.44 6.14
C LEU A 138 17.21 11.66 5.51
N ALA A 139 18.31 11.41 4.79
CA ALA A 139 18.93 12.39 3.91
C ALA A 139 18.31 12.35 2.49
N PRO A 140 18.47 13.41 1.68
CA PRO A 140 18.03 13.40 0.27
C PRO A 140 18.60 12.25 -0.56
N GLU A 141 19.82 11.79 -0.26
CA GLU A 141 20.42 10.65 -0.95
C GLU A 141 19.70 9.33 -0.60
N ASP A 142 19.23 9.21 0.64
CA ASP A 142 18.45 8.04 1.09
C ASP A 142 17.09 7.98 0.39
N THR A 143 16.43 9.13 0.20
CA THR A 143 15.12 9.18 -0.47
C THR A 143 15.21 8.78 -1.93
N VAL A 144 16.29 9.14 -2.63
CA VAL A 144 16.56 8.65 -4.00
C VAL A 144 16.65 7.11 -4.02
N LEU A 145 17.39 6.51 -3.09
CA LEU A 145 17.56 5.06 -3.06
C LEU A 145 16.25 4.33 -2.70
N ILE A 146 15.48 4.85 -1.75
CA ILE A 146 14.12 4.35 -1.45
C ILE A 146 13.22 4.44 -2.69
N HIS A 147 13.27 5.56 -3.41
CA HIS A 147 12.44 5.77 -4.60
C HIS A 147 12.76 4.77 -5.70
N GLU A 148 14.05 4.53 -5.95
CA GLU A 148 14.50 3.56 -6.95
C GLU A 148 14.20 2.12 -6.54
N TYR A 149 14.27 1.78 -5.25
CA TYR A 149 13.78 0.49 -4.76
C TYR A 149 12.27 0.30 -5.07
N ILE A 150 11.44 1.32 -4.81
CA ILE A 150 10.01 1.25 -5.11
C ILE A 150 9.77 1.08 -6.62
N ARG A 151 10.52 1.80 -7.47
CA ARG A 151 10.47 1.65 -8.93
C ARG A 151 10.85 0.24 -9.36
N ALA A 152 11.91 -0.33 -8.77
CA ALA A 152 12.34 -1.70 -9.05
C ALA A 152 11.27 -2.73 -8.66
N ARG A 153 10.65 -2.60 -7.48
CA ARG A 153 9.53 -3.45 -7.07
C ARG A 153 8.32 -3.33 -7.99
N ALA A 154 7.97 -2.10 -8.38
CA ALA A 154 6.89 -1.84 -9.31
C ALA A 154 7.17 -2.46 -10.69
N HIS A 155 8.40 -2.36 -11.19
CA HIS A 155 8.81 -2.99 -12.42
C HIS A 155 8.67 -4.52 -12.36
N GLU A 156 9.28 -5.18 -11.37
CA GLU A 156 9.21 -6.64 -11.21
C GLU A 156 7.76 -7.16 -11.13
N ASP A 157 6.93 -6.53 -10.28
CA ASP A 157 5.53 -6.96 -10.13
C ASP A 157 4.69 -6.69 -11.38
N ARG A 158 5.03 -5.65 -12.15
CA ARG A 158 4.37 -5.35 -13.42
C ARG A 158 4.72 -6.41 -14.47
N GLU A 159 5.97 -6.82 -14.58
CA GLU A 159 6.39 -7.83 -15.56
C GLU A 159 5.74 -9.19 -15.28
N VAL A 160 5.56 -9.55 -14.01
CA VAL A 160 4.75 -10.71 -13.62
C VAL A 160 3.28 -10.53 -13.99
N ALA A 161 2.69 -9.37 -13.72
CA ALA A 161 1.29 -9.09 -14.06
C ALA A 161 1.03 -9.11 -15.58
N LEU A 162 2.04 -8.81 -16.40
CA LEU A 162 1.99 -8.91 -17.86
C LEU A 162 2.25 -10.33 -18.39
N GLY A 163 2.68 -11.26 -17.55
CA GLY A 163 3.07 -12.62 -17.95
C GLY A 163 4.45 -12.70 -18.62
N ASN A 164 5.28 -11.66 -18.50
CA ASN A 164 6.65 -11.65 -19.00
C ASN A 164 7.61 -12.39 -18.07
N GLN A 165 7.22 -12.58 -16.80
CA GLN A 165 7.97 -13.28 -15.77
C GLN A 165 7.05 -14.19 -14.95
N GLU A 166 7.56 -15.33 -14.47
CA GLU A 166 6.78 -16.25 -13.64
C GLU A 166 6.69 -15.76 -12.19
N GLN A 167 7.78 -15.17 -11.67
CA GLN A 167 7.89 -14.66 -10.30
C GLN A 167 8.73 -13.38 -10.30
N PRO A 168 8.46 -12.44 -9.38
CA PRO A 168 9.23 -11.22 -9.28
C PRO A 168 10.51 -11.45 -8.45
N ARG A 169 11.55 -10.67 -8.70
CA ARG A 169 12.67 -10.51 -7.74
C ARG A 169 12.17 -9.75 -6.52
N PHE A 170 11.95 -10.44 -5.41
CA PHE A 170 11.41 -9.82 -4.18
C PHE A 170 12.42 -8.97 -3.41
N THR A 171 13.72 -9.25 -3.53
CA THR A 171 14.78 -8.58 -2.77
C THR A 171 16.05 -8.42 -3.60
N TRP A 172 16.80 -7.35 -3.30
CA TRP A 172 18.14 -7.06 -3.80
C TRP A 172 19.20 -7.28 -2.73
N MET A 173 18.81 -7.59 -1.49
CA MET A 173 19.75 -8.05 -0.49
C MET A 173 20.41 -9.33 -0.99
N ASP A 174 21.75 -9.37 -0.96
CA ASP A 174 22.48 -10.59 -1.26
C ASP A 174 22.01 -11.71 -0.33
N SER A 175 21.95 -12.94 -0.85
CA SER A 175 21.81 -14.09 0.02
C SER A 175 22.98 -14.07 1.01
N LEU A 176 22.68 -14.10 2.30
CA LEU A 176 23.70 -14.30 3.33
C LEU A 176 24.42 -15.61 3.00
N ASP A 177 25.63 -15.50 2.44
CA ASP A 177 26.59 -16.60 2.30
C ASP A 177 27.12 -17.02 3.69
#